data_AF-A0A2M9KNM7-F1
#
_entry.id   AF-A0A2M9KNM7-F1
#
_cell.length_a   1.000
_cell.length_b   1.000
_cell.length_c   1.000
_cell.angle_alpha   90.00
_cell.angle_beta   90.00
_cell.angle_gamma   90.00
#
_symmetry.space_group_name_H-M   'P 1'
#
loop_
_entity.id
_entity.type
_entity.pdbx_description
1 polymer ?
#
loop_
_entity_poly.entity_id
_entity_poly.type
_entity_poly.pdbx_seq_one_letter_code
_entity_poly.pdbx_strand_id
1 'polypeptide(L)'
;MTTSRSLRQIMATTDVHSALGAGDPLLGHLHQARTDSLLVDCGDFFEGTGYYRLGRGALERDILLALYDVVAPGNHGWPHYFEPALHRRTVCANVVEDSTGNALFRRLRIVDIAGRRTAVTAVIGQQAYNSIPAGQRSAHRLTDPVQTLRELMLAHHHEVDSWVLLSHSGFEQDLQLAEACPFLDVVFAGHCHSEHTGPERVGSTLVLKGRELAVGYAVAEHSPEGWVGRTARFPDTSGSVLPTELASVREQIASIDAQLAEPLGRLVAPYRNKPLDRHALLRELADRLRSGLGSEAVVLNETAVRTTLLGEVLTAGDLLAIEPFDNSLVEAQVAPAFRNDPAALLTHLAERAGPLISSPDPLPAGLASVLTTDYLADTCLGSRAHPAGLSLGSALRSILTDGDDQ
;
A
#
# COMPACT_ATOMS: atom_id res chain seq x y z
N MET A 1 -33.05 11.82 -5.01
CA MET A 1 -33.68 10.68 -4.30
C MET A 1 -33.07 9.42 -4.88
N THR A 2 -32.01 8.89 -4.24
CA THR A 2 -31.44 7.60 -4.61
C THR A 2 -32.41 6.52 -4.16
N THR A 3 -32.93 5.72 -5.08
CA THR A 3 -33.66 4.50 -4.77
C THR A 3 -32.84 3.66 -3.79
N SER A 4 -33.42 3.26 -2.66
CA SER A 4 -32.72 2.41 -1.70
C SER A 4 -32.46 1.06 -2.37
N ARG A 5 -31.18 0.72 -2.56
CA ARG A 5 -30.78 -0.58 -3.09
C ARG A 5 -31.18 -1.67 -2.11
N SER A 6 -31.77 -2.75 -2.61
CA SER A 6 -32.08 -3.92 -1.79
C SER A 6 -30.84 -4.80 -1.72
N LEU A 7 -30.09 -4.68 -0.62
CA LEU A 7 -28.82 -5.36 -0.45
C LEU A 7 -29.05 -6.81 0.00
N ARG A 8 -28.33 -7.77 -0.59
CA ARG A 8 -28.42 -9.20 -0.28
C ARG A 8 -27.11 -9.78 0.27
N GLN A 9 -26.00 -9.16 -0.08
CA GLN A 9 -24.65 -9.63 0.23
C GLN A 9 -23.71 -8.45 0.46
N ILE A 10 -22.53 -8.77 0.97
CA ILE A 10 -21.40 -7.84 1.11
C ILE A 10 -20.28 -8.35 0.22
N MET A 11 -19.72 -7.46 -0.60
CA MET A 11 -18.56 -7.76 -1.41
C MET A 11 -17.40 -6.87 -0.97
N ALA A 12 -16.29 -7.51 -0.61
CA ALA A 12 -15.12 -6.87 -0.03
C ALA A 12 -13.90 -7.01 -0.93
N THR A 13 -13.19 -5.91 -1.12
CA THR A 13 -11.80 -5.88 -1.59
C THR A 13 -10.86 -5.58 -0.43
N THR A 14 -9.57 -5.76 -0.66
CA THR A 14 -8.51 -5.41 0.28
C THR A 14 -7.19 -5.28 -0.47
N ASP A 15 -6.27 -4.49 0.07
CA ASP A 15 -4.87 -4.42 -0.35
C ASP A 15 -4.73 -4.25 -1.88
N VAL A 16 -5.54 -3.35 -2.44
CA VAL A 16 -5.54 -3.05 -3.88
C VAL A 16 -4.23 -2.41 -4.30
N HIS A 17 -3.59 -1.65 -3.40
CA HIS A 17 -2.25 -1.07 -3.58
C HIS A 17 -2.05 -0.31 -4.90
N SER A 18 -3.08 0.40 -5.34
CA SER A 18 -3.06 1.10 -6.63
C SER A 18 -2.75 0.18 -7.84
N ALA A 19 -2.99 -1.13 -7.75
CA ALA A 19 -2.75 -2.08 -8.83
C ALA A 19 -3.81 -1.99 -9.94
N LEU A 20 -3.87 -0.85 -10.62
CA LEU A 20 -4.95 -0.48 -11.54
C LEU A 20 -4.64 -0.78 -13.02
N GLY A 21 -3.48 -1.43 -13.29
CA GLY A 21 -2.98 -1.88 -14.61
C GLY A 21 -3.99 -2.63 -15.47
N ALA A 22 -4.82 -3.42 -14.81
CA ALA A 22 -5.92 -4.17 -15.40
C ALA A 22 -7.22 -3.83 -14.66
N GLY A 23 -7.48 -2.53 -14.49
CA GLY A 23 -8.59 -2.03 -13.68
C GLY A 23 -9.97 -2.38 -14.23
N ASP A 24 -10.12 -2.63 -15.54
CA ASP A 24 -11.42 -2.89 -16.18
C ASP A 24 -12.20 -4.07 -15.56
N PRO A 25 -11.60 -5.27 -15.38
CA PRO A 25 -12.18 -6.36 -14.60
C PRO A 25 -12.73 -5.95 -13.23
N LEU A 26 -11.93 -5.23 -12.44
CA LEU A 26 -12.31 -4.77 -11.11
C LEU A 26 -13.47 -3.76 -11.20
N LEU A 27 -13.32 -2.73 -12.02
CA LEU A 27 -14.28 -1.63 -12.14
C LEU A 27 -15.64 -2.11 -12.64
N GLY A 28 -15.64 -2.94 -13.68
CA GLY A 28 -16.85 -3.47 -14.29
C GLY A 28 -17.59 -4.42 -13.35
N HIS A 29 -16.85 -5.32 -12.71
CA HIS A 29 -17.44 -6.28 -11.78
C HIS A 29 -18.02 -5.60 -10.53
N LEU A 30 -17.27 -4.67 -9.92
CA LEU A 30 -17.76 -3.91 -8.78
C LEU A 30 -18.98 -3.09 -9.17
N HIS A 31 -18.98 -2.40 -10.30
CA HIS A 31 -20.16 -1.65 -10.74
C HIS A 31 -21.40 -2.54 -10.88
N GLN A 32 -21.28 -3.72 -11.48
CA GLN A 32 -22.40 -4.67 -11.60
C GLN A 32 -22.89 -5.12 -10.21
N ALA A 33 -21.96 -5.48 -9.33
CA ALA A 33 -22.26 -5.92 -7.97
C ALA A 33 -22.95 -4.83 -7.12
N ARG A 34 -22.75 -3.54 -7.41
CA ARG A 34 -23.45 -2.45 -6.71
C ARG A 34 -24.97 -2.55 -6.81
N THR A 35 -25.53 -3.29 -7.75
CA THR A 35 -26.98 -3.46 -7.88
C THR A 35 -27.62 -4.06 -6.62
N ASP A 36 -26.96 -5.04 -5.99
CA ASP A 36 -27.50 -5.81 -4.87
C ASP A 36 -26.51 -6.04 -3.71
N SER A 37 -25.28 -5.52 -3.82
CA SER A 37 -24.22 -5.74 -2.83
C SER A 37 -23.84 -4.45 -2.11
N LEU A 38 -23.56 -4.55 -0.81
CA LEU A 38 -22.80 -3.52 -0.11
C LEU A 38 -21.34 -3.67 -0.51
N LEU A 39 -20.76 -2.65 -1.16
CA LEU A 39 -19.36 -2.70 -1.55
C LEU A 39 -18.49 -2.10 -0.46
N VAL A 40 -17.53 -2.88 0.01
CA VAL A 40 -16.62 -2.50 1.08
C VAL A 40 -15.17 -2.73 0.69
N ASP A 41 -14.27 -1.95 1.28
CA ASP A 41 -12.83 -2.15 1.16
C ASP A 41 -12.19 -2.23 2.54
N CYS A 42 -11.25 -3.16 2.72
CA CYS A 42 -10.63 -3.47 4.01
C CYS A 42 -9.29 -2.75 4.23
N GLY A 43 -8.98 -1.72 3.45
CA GLY A 43 -7.77 -0.90 3.60
C GLY A 43 -6.68 -1.23 2.58
N ASP A 44 -5.63 -0.40 2.60
CA ASP A 44 -4.49 -0.42 1.68
C ASP A 44 -4.92 -0.37 0.20
N PHE A 45 -5.88 0.50 -0.08
CA PHE A 45 -6.28 0.81 -1.45
C PHE A 45 -5.23 1.66 -2.19
N PHE A 46 -4.53 2.50 -1.43
CA PHE A 46 -3.50 3.44 -1.91
C PHE A 46 -2.11 2.84 -1.85
N GLU A 47 -1.17 3.46 -2.58
CA GLU A 47 0.28 3.18 -2.62
C GLU A 47 0.63 1.77 -3.10
N GLY A 48 1.73 1.64 -3.85
CA GLY A 48 2.28 0.33 -4.24
C GLY A 48 2.68 0.22 -5.70
N THR A 49 2.15 1.10 -6.57
CA THR A 49 2.49 1.12 -7.99
C THR A 49 2.74 2.53 -8.52
N GLY A 50 3.16 2.62 -9.78
CA GLY A 50 3.27 3.87 -10.53
C GLY A 50 1.97 4.68 -10.60
N TYR A 51 0.80 4.05 -10.43
CA TYR A 51 -0.48 4.76 -10.37
C TYR A 51 -0.55 5.74 -9.21
N TYR A 52 -0.11 5.33 -8.03
CA TYR A 52 -0.06 6.24 -6.89
C TYR A 52 0.98 7.34 -7.08
N ARG A 53 2.16 6.98 -7.61
CA ARG A 53 3.25 7.92 -7.84
C ARG A 53 2.87 9.05 -8.80
N LEU A 54 2.17 8.72 -9.88
CA LEU A 54 1.74 9.68 -10.89
C LEU A 54 0.40 10.36 -10.54
N GLY A 55 -0.55 9.61 -10.00
CA GLY A 55 -1.91 10.07 -9.67
C GLY A 55 -2.07 10.68 -8.27
N ARG A 56 -1.08 10.50 -7.39
CA ARG A 56 -1.05 11.02 -6.00
C ARG A 56 -2.31 10.72 -5.18
N GLY A 57 -2.88 9.53 -5.36
CA GLY A 57 -4.09 9.10 -4.67
C GLY A 57 -5.40 9.64 -5.24
N ALA A 58 -5.38 10.51 -6.26
CA ALA A 58 -6.61 11.09 -6.80
C ALA A 58 -7.49 10.05 -7.49
N LEU A 59 -6.89 9.20 -8.32
CA LEU A 59 -7.58 8.12 -9.03
C LEU A 59 -8.19 7.11 -8.05
N GLU A 60 -7.40 6.69 -7.07
CA GLU A 60 -7.80 5.76 -6.02
C GLU A 60 -9.00 6.30 -5.23
N ARG A 61 -8.92 7.57 -4.81
CA ARG A 61 -10.03 8.25 -4.14
C ARG A 61 -11.26 8.30 -5.03
N ASP A 62 -11.12 8.64 -6.30
CA ASP A 62 -12.26 8.75 -7.22
C ASP A 62 -12.95 7.38 -7.40
N ILE A 63 -12.18 6.30 -7.49
CA ILE A 63 -12.70 4.92 -7.51
C ILE A 63 -13.45 4.60 -6.21
N LEU A 64 -12.84 4.87 -5.05
CA LEU A 64 -13.45 4.64 -3.74
C LEU A 64 -14.78 5.42 -3.60
N LEU A 65 -14.81 6.67 -4.03
CA LEU A 65 -16.00 7.51 -3.95
C LEU A 65 -17.10 7.08 -4.93
N ALA A 66 -16.73 6.61 -6.13
CA ALA A 66 -17.66 6.18 -7.15
C ALA A 66 -18.28 4.81 -6.84
N LEU A 67 -17.47 3.86 -6.36
CA LEU A 67 -17.85 2.45 -6.28
C LEU A 67 -18.08 1.92 -4.87
N TYR A 68 -17.48 2.49 -3.82
CA TYR A 68 -17.53 1.90 -2.48
C TYR A 68 -18.52 2.61 -1.56
N ASP A 69 -19.15 1.80 -0.71
CA ASP A 69 -20.14 2.27 0.25
C ASP A 69 -19.52 2.53 1.62
N VAL A 70 -18.63 1.63 2.07
CA VAL A 70 -17.92 1.71 3.36
C VAL A 70 -16.45 1.32 3.13
N VAL A 71 -15.53 2.05 3.75
CA VAL A 71 -14.09 1.82 3.59
C VAL A 71 -13.45 1.72 4.96
N ALA A 72 -12.56 0.77 5.18
CA ALA A 72 -11.63 0.77 6.31
C ALA A 72 -10.34 1.50 5.91
N PRO A 73 -9.70 2.26 6.81
CA PRO A 73 -8.39 2.81 6.54
C PRO A 73 -7.33 1.71 6.63
N GLY A 74 -6.42 1.66 5.66
CA GLY A 74 -5.16 0.91 5.79
C GLY A 74 -4.01 1.80 6.25
N ASN A 75 -2.81 1.24 6.36
CA ASN A 75 -1.62 2.02 6.69
C ASN A 75 -1.07 2.83 5.51
N HIS A 76 -1.28 2.36 4.29
CA HIS A 76 -0.94 3.09 3.08
C HIS A 76 -1.99 4.17 2.75
N GLY A 77 -1.52 5.35 2.34
CA GLY A 77 -2.36 6.48 2.01
C GLY A 77 -3.11 7.05 3.22
N TRP A 78 -2.59 6.86 4.44
CA TRP A 78 -3.25 7.30 5.69
C TRP A 78 -3.86 8.71 5.64
N PRO A 79 -3.20 9.75 5.09
CA PRO A 79 -3.76 11.09 5.01
C PRO A 79 -5.01 11.20 4.10
N HIS A 80 -5.12 10.36 3.07
CA HIS A 80 -6.25 10.39 2.13
C HIS A 80 -7.58 10.05 2.82
N TYR A 81 -7.56 9.19 3.85
CA TYR A 81 -8.78 8.84 4.60
C TYR A 81 -9.35 10.03 5.42
N PHE A 82 -8.58 11.10 5.62
CA PHE A 82 -9.05 12.35 6.27
C PHE A 82 -9.62 13.35 5.25
N GLU A 83 -9.50 13.09 3.95
CA GLU A 83 -10.11 13.95 2.95
C GLU A 83 -11.64 13.95 3.10
N PRO A 84 -12.33 15.11 3.12
CA PRO A 84 -13.70 15.19 3.61
C PRO A 84 -14.70 14.24 2.94
N ALA A 85 -14.56 13.97 1.65
CA ALA A 85 -15.47 13.10 0.91
C ALA A 85 -15.24 11.61 1.24
N LEU A 86 -13.97 11.21 1.40
CA LEU A 86 -13.59 9.83 1.73
C LEU A 86 -13.82 9.55 3.21
N HIS A 87 -13.45 10.49 4.09
CA HIS A 87 -13.66 10.42 5.54
C HIS A 87 -15.10 10.07 5.92
N ARG A 88 -16.10 10.62 5.21
CA ARG A 88 -17.53 10.30 5.41
C ARG A 88 -17.91 8.85 5.04
N ARG A 89 -17.15 8.20 4.16
CA ARG A 89 -17.31 6.77 3.82
C ARG A 89 -16.51 5.88 4.75
N THR A 90 -15.39 6.38 5.27
CA THR A 90 -14.51 5.62 6.14
C THR A 90 -15.16 5.31 7.48
N VAL A 91 -15.00 4.06 7.94
CA VAL A 91 -15.28 3.66 9.31
C VAL A 91 -14.00 3.11 9.93
N CYS A 92 -13.78 3.39 11.21
CA CYS A 92 -12.71 2.81 12.01
C CYS A 92 -13.02 3.06 13.49
N ALA A 93 -13.06 2.00 14.27
CA ALA A 93 -13.52 2.06 15.65
C ALA A 93 -12.41 2.38 16.65
N ASN A 94 -11.17 1.98 16.34
CA ASN A 94 -10.07 1.87 17.30
C ASN A 94 -8.93 2.88 17.10
N VAL A 95 -9.21 4.00 16.43
CA VAL A 95 -8.25 5.09 16.27
C VAL A 95 -8.84 6.40 16.78
N VAL A 96 -8.11 7.03 17.68
CA VAL A 96 -8.54 8.25 18.37
C VAL A 96 -7.49 9.34 18.25
N GLU A 97 -7.92 10.58 18.42
CA GLU A 97 -7.01 11.71 18.63
C GLU A 97 -6.31 11.54 19.98
N ASP A 98 -4.99 11.72 20.00
CA ASP A 98 -4.20 11.43 21.19
C ASP A 98 -4.53 12.38 22.36
N SER A 99 -4.75 13.66 22.05
CA SER A 99 -5.00 14.71 23.04
C SER A 99 -6.39 14.64 23.67
N THR A 100 -7.42 14.27 22.91
CA THR A 100 -8.82 14.32 23.36
C THR A 100 -9.44 12.95 23.60
N GLY A 101 -8.90 11.89 22.97
CA GLY A 101 -9.53 10.58 22.93
C GLY A 101 -10.76 10.50 22.00
N ASN A 102 -11.06 11.56 21.24
CA ASN A 102 -12.16 11.55 20.29
C ASN A 102 -11.87 10.59 19.14
N ALA A 103 -12.89 9.85 18.69
CA ALA A 103 -12.76 8.99 17.52
C ALA A 103 -12.41 9.82 16.27
N LEU A 104 -11.38 9.38 15.53
CA LEU A 104 -10.98 10.05 14.30
C LEU A 104 -11.92 9.76 13.13
N PHE A 105 -12.58 8.61 13.15
CA PHE A 105 -13.50 8.17 12.12
C PHE A 105 -14.85 7.80 12.74
N ARG A 106 -15.88 7.69 11.89
CA ARG A 106 -17.14 7.08 12.32
C ARG A 106 -16.85 5.64 12.77
N ARG A 107 -17.28 5.27 13.99
CA ARG A 107 -16.96 3.95 14.56
C ARG A 107 -17.76 2.80 13.94
N LEU A 108 -18.97 3.04 13.46
CA LEU A 108 -19.80 2.04 12.78
C LEU A 108 -20.81 2.68 11.81
N ARG A 109 -21.34 1.86 10.91
CA ARG A 109 -22.48 2.19 10.05
C ARG A 109 -23.50 1.07 10.11
N ILE A 110 -24.77 1.41 10.37
CA ILE A 110 -25.86 0.43 10.33
C ILE A 110 -26.46 0.43 8.92
N VAL A 111 -26.60 -0.75 8.33
CA VAL A 111 -27.13 -0.95 6.97
C VAL A 111 -28.06 -2.16 6.95
N ASP A 112 -29.20 -2.06 6.27
CA ASP A 112 -30.08 -3.21 6.04
C ASP A 112 -29.53 -4.11 4.93
N ILE A 113 -29.24 -5.38 5.25
CA ILE A 113 -28.71 -6.39 4.32
C ILE A 113 -29.54 -7.66 4.49
N ALA A 114 -30.15 -8.13 3.41
CA ALA A 114 -31.06 -9.28 3.40
C ALA A 114 -32.19 -9.18 4.46
N GLY A 115 -32.66 -7.95 4.73
CA GLY A 115 -33.70 -7.67 5.74
C GLY A 115 -33.20 -7.66 7.19
N ARG A 116 -31.88 -7.65 7.41
CA ARG A 116 -31.25 -7.58 8.74
C ARG A 116 -30.53 -6.26 8.93
N ARG A 117 -30.72 -5.62 10.08
CA ARG A 117 -29.94 -4.44 10.45
C ARG A 117 -28.53 -4.88 10.81
N THR A 118 -27.55 -4.56 9.97
CA THR A 118 -26.16 -5.01 10.11
C THR A 118 -25.29 -3.84 10.54
N ALA A 119 -24.59 -3.98 11.68
CA ALA A 119 -23.52 -3.07 12.06
C ALA A 119 -22.25 -3.40 11.26
N VAL A 120 -21.80 -2.47 10.43
CA VAL A 120 -20.51 -2.54 9.74
C VAL A 120 -19.53 -1.63 10.45
N THR A 121 -18.47 -2.20 11.01
CA THR A 121 -17.39 -1.49 11.70
C THR A 121 -16.03 -1.89 11.13
N ALA A 122 -14.97 -1.22 11.55
CA ALA A 122 -13.62 -1.56 11.13
C ALA A 122 -12.60 -1.37 12.24
N VAL A 123 -11.48 -2.08 12.15
CA VAL A 123 -10.31 -1.89 13.01
C VAL A 123 -9.03 -1.92 12.18
N ILE A 124 -8.01 -1.22 12.66
CA ILE A 124 -6.63 -1.36 12.17
C ILE A 124 -5.78 -2.04 13.24
N GLY A 125 -4.94 -3.00 12.83
CA GLY A 125 -4.07 -3.75 13.74
C GLY A 125 -2.85 -2.94 14.18
N GLN A 126 -2.21 -3.35 15.28
CA GLN A 126 -1.05 -2.65 15.84
C GLN A 126 0.14 -2.61 14.87
N GLN A 127 0.39 -3.70 14.13
CA GLN A 127 1.46 -3.75 13.13
C GLN A 127 1.20 -2.73 12.02
N ALA A 128 0.03 -2.80 11.37
CA ALA A 128 -0.38 -1.86 10.33
C ALA A 128 -0.27 -0.41 10.81
N TYR A 129 -0.85 -0.10 11.97
CA TYR A 129 -0.81 1.24 12.53
C TYR A 129 0.62 1.73 12.76
N ASN A 130 1.54 0.87 13.21
CA ASN A 130 2.93 1.24 13.42
C ASN A 130 3.69 1.52 12.12
N SER A 131 3.28 0.90 11.00
CA SER A 131 3.82 1.11 9.66
C SER A 131 3.39 2.43 9.02
N ILE A 132 2.37 3.11 9.56
CA ILE A 132 2.02 4.48 9.12
C ILE A 132 3.21 5.40 9.45
N PRO A 133 3.66 6.24 8.50
CA PRO A 133 4.74 7.20 8.74
C PRO A 133 4.50 8.03 10.01
N ALA A 134 5.51 8.11 10.89
CA ALA A 134 5.37 8.69 12.22
C ALA A 134 4.79 10.11 12.20
N GLY A 135 5.18 10.94 11.23
CA GLY A 135 4.63 12.29 11.06
C GLY A 135 3.13 12.31 10.78
N GLN A 136 2.62 11.34 10.00
CA GLN A 136 1.21 11.24 9.60
C GLN A 136 0.29 10.74 10.73
N ARG A 137 0.84 10.05 11.73
CA ARG A 137 0.09 9.55 12.90
C ARG A 137 0.49 10.18 14.23
N SER A 138 1.28 11.25 14.21
CA SER A 138 1.84 11.88 15.42
C SER A 138 0.82 12.38 16.44
N ALA A 139 -0.38 12.78 15.98
CA ALA A 139 -1.49 13.24 16.83
C ALA A 139 -2.56 12.16 17.07
N HIS A 140 -2.30 10.92 16.66
CA HIS A 140 -3.26 9.83 16.70
C HIS A 140 -2.79 8.77 17.68
N ARG A 141 -3.73 7.98 18.19
CA ARG A 141 -3.45 6.84 19.05
C ARG A 141 -4.36 5.67 18.69
N LEU A 142 -3.79 4.47 18.73
CA LEU A 142 -4.52 3.22 18.58
C LEU A 142 -5.08 2.77 19.94
N THR A 143 -6.33 2.30 19.96
CA THR A 143 -6.93 1.63 21.12
C THR A 143 -6.98 0.12 20.89
N ASP A 144 -7.09 -0.64 21.98
CA ASP A 144 -7.21 -2.11 21.90
C ASP A 144 -8.45 -2.50 21.08
N PRO A 145 -8.30 -3.27 19.99
CA PRO A 145 -9.41 -3.57 19.10
C PRO A 145 -10.49 -4.43 19.78
N VAL A 146 -10.12 -5.39 20.63
CA VAL A 146 -11.08 -6.28 21.31
C VAL A 146 -11.97 -5.48 22.27
N GLN A 147 -11.36 -4.64 23.11
CA GLN A 147 -12.08 -3.76 24.02
C GLN A 147 -13.00 -2.82 23.24
N THR A 148 -12.46 -2.17 22.21
CA THR A 148 -13.21 -1.24 21.36
C THR A 148 -14.44 -1.90 20.73
N LEU A 149 -14.29 -3.12 20.20
CA LEU A 149 -15.37 -3.87 19.58
C LEU A 149 -16.44 -4.29 20.59
N ARG A 150 -16.03 -4.72 21.80
CA ARG A 150 -16.97 -5.05 22.88
C ARG A 150 -17.77 -3.84 23.36
N GLU A 151 -17.13 -2.66 23.46
CA GLU A 151 -17.82 -1.41 23.79
C GLU A 151 -18.88 -1.06 22.76
N LEU A 152 -18.56 -1.18 21.46
CA LEU A 152 -19.54 -0.97 20.39
C LEU A 152 -20.69 -1.97 20.47
N MET A 153 -20.39 -3.24 20.70
CA MET A 153 -21.41 -4.28 20.88
C MET A 153 -22.36 -3.93 22.03
N LEU A 154 -21.83 -3.61 23.20
CA LEU A 154 -22.65 -3.23 24.35
C LEU A 154 -23.52 -2.01 24.05
N ALA A 155 -23.00 -1.03 23.32
CA ALA A 155 -23.73 0.18 22.95
C ALA A 155 -24.86 -0.07 21.93
N HIS A 156 -24.69 -0.98 20.96
CA HIS A 156 -25.58 -1.08 19.79
C HIS A 156 -26.22 -2.44 19.55
N HIS A 157 -25.95 -3.47 20.35
CA HIS A 157 -26.50 -4.82 20.14
C HIS A 157 -28.04 -4.88 20.12
N HIS A 158 -28.72 -3.90 20.73
CA HIS A 158 -30.17 -3.80 20.74
C HIS A 158 -30.76 -3.14 19.48
N GLU A 159 -29.90 -2.60 18.60
CA GLU A 159 -30.30 -1.88 17.38
C GLU A 159 -30.03 -2.68 16.10
N VAL A 160 -29.27 -3.77 16.20
CA VAL A 160 -28.75 -4.53 15.06
C VAL A 160 -28.91 -6.04 15.27
N ASP A 161 -29.12 -6.74 14.16
CA ASP A 161 -29.30 -8.19 14.11
C ASP A 161 -28.04 -8.93 13.67
N SER A 162 -27.01 -8.21 13.21
CA SER A 162 -25.77 -8.77 12.67
C SER A 162 -24.59 -7.80 12.79
N TRP A 163 -23.38 -8.35 12.90
CA TRP A 163 -22.12 -7.62 13.04
C TRP A 163 -21.09 -8.04 11.99
N VAL A 164 -20.57 -7.06 11.25
CA VAL A 164 -19.56 -7.24 10.22
C VAL A 164 -18.36 -6.35 10.53
N LEU A 165 -17.18 -6.96 10.54
CA LEU A 165 -15.91 -6.28 10.75
C LEU A 165 -15.12 -6.21 9.44
N LEU A 166 -14.69 -5.00 9.06
CA LEU A 166 -13.64 -4.78 8.07
C LEU A 166 -12.32 -4.62 8.83
N SER A 167 -11.46 -5.62 8.82
CA SER A 167 -10.23 -5.60 9.59
C SER A 167 -9.02 -5.37 8.70
N HIS A 168 -8.17 -4.44 9.13
CA HIS A 168 -6.86 -4.21 8.56
C HIS A 168 -5.78 -4.62 9.58
N SER A 169 -5.86 -5.87 10.04
CA SER A 169 -5.00 -6.41 11.11
C SER A 169 -4.16 -7.61 10.69
N GLY A 170 -4.56 -8.30 9.63
CA GLY A 170 -3.96 -9.56 9.18
C GLY A 170 -4.81 -10.77 9.53
N PHE A 171 -4.82 -11.78 8.66
CA PHE A 171 -5.75 -12.91 8.69
C PHE A 171 -5.62 -13.72 9.99
N GLU A 172 -4.39 -14.00 10.43
CA GLU A 172 -4.15 -14.72 11.70
C GLU A 172 -4.63 -13.92 12.92
N GLN A 173 -4.39 -12.61 12.91
CA GLN A 173 -4.91 -11.71 13.94
C GLN A 173 -6.44 -11.64 13.90
N ASP A 174 -7.04 -11.76 12.71
CA ASP A 174 -8.48 -11.74 12.51
C ASP A 174 -9.16 -13.03 13.00
N LEU A 175 -8.48 -14.18 12.92
CA LEU A 175 -8.91 -15.41 13.59
C LEU A 175 -8.95 -15.22 15.12
N GLN A 176 -7.91 -14.63 15.70
CA GLN A 176 -7.85 -14.33 17.14
C GLN A 176 -8.91 -13.29 17.57
N LEU A 177 -9.15 -12.27 16.73
CA LEU A 177 -10.21 -11.29 16.95
C LEU A 177 -11.59 -11.95 16.93
N ALA A 178 -11.84 -12.88 15.99
CA ALA A 178 -13.08 -13.64 15.93
C ALA A 178 -13.28 -14.53 17.18
N GLU A 179 -12.22 -15.16 17.70
CA GLU A 179 -12.29 -15.91 18.96
C GLU A 179 -12.62 -15.01 20.15
N ALA A 180 -11.99 -13.83 20.23
CA ALA A 180 -12.18 -12.89 21.33
C ALA A 180 -13.51 -12.13 21.26
N CYS A 181 -14.11 -12.02 20.08
CA CYS A 181 -15.35 -11.30 19.79
C CYS A 181 -16.36 -12.20 19.06
N PRO A 182 -16.88 -13.25 19.72
CA PRO A 182 -17.75 -14.26 19.06
C PRO A 182 -19.14 -13.73 18.64
N PHE A 183 -19.43 -12.45 18.92
CA PHE A 183 -20.64 -11.78 18.44
C PHE A 183 -20.52 -11.30 16.98
N LEU A 184 -19.30 -11.29 16.42
CA LEU A 184 -19.07 -10.97 15.02
C LEU A 184 -19.62 -12.10 14.13
N ASP A 185 -20.39 -11.76 13.11
CA ASP A 185 -20.88 -12.75 12.15
C ASP A 185 -19.88 -12.96 11.01
N VAL A 186 -19.30 -11.86 10.51
CA VAL A 186 -18.36 -11.87 9.39
C VAL A 186 -17.18 -10.94 9.68
N VAL A 187 -15.97 -11.41 9.40
CA VAL A 187 -14.75 -10.61 9.35
C VAL A 187 -14.19 -10.66 7.94
N PHE A 188 -14.05 -9.50 7.31
CA PHE A 188 -13.27 -9.34 6.09
C PHE A 188 -11.87 -8.84 6.46
N ALA A 189 -10.86 -9.65 6.17
CA ALA A 189 -9.47 -9.44 6.54
C ALA A 189 -8.66 -8.77 5.42
N GLY A 190 -7.72 -7.91 5.82
CA GLY A 190 -6.72 -7.22 4.99
C GLY A 190 -5.34 -7.18 5.63
N HIS A 191 -4.44 -6.31 5.14
CA HIS A 191 -3.07 -6.04 5.63
C HIS A 191 -2.04 -7.16 5.44
N CYS A 192 -2.45 -8.41 5.67
CA CYS A 192 -1.55 -9.54 5.54
C CYS A 192 -1.39 -9.93 4.07
N HIS A 193 -0.17 -9.85 3.52
CA HIS A 193 0.18 -10.43 2.21
C HIS A 193 0.17 -11.98 2.20
N SER A 194 -0.67 -12.58 3.04
CA SER A 194 -0.92 -14.01 3.10
C SER A 194 -1.74 -14.43 1.88
N GLU A 195 -1.33 -15.52 1.26
CA GLU A 195 -2.11 -16.18 0.20
C GLU A 195 -3.38 -16.85 0.73
N HIS A 196 -3.54 -16.92 2.06
CA HIS A 196 -4.71 -17.50 2.68
C HIS A 196 -5.90 -16.52 2.58
N THR A 197 -6.92 -16.94 1.84
CA THR A 197 -8.12 -16.11 1.57
C THR A 197 -9.36 -16.55 2.37
N GLY A 198 -9.31 -17.68 3.08
CA GLY A 198 -10.51 -18.33 3.63
C GLY A 198 -11.45 -18.88 2.54
N PRO A 199 -12.72 -19.18 2.86
CA PRO A 199 -13.39 -18.98 4.16
C PRO A 199 -12.84 -19.85 5.28
N GLU A 200 -12.67 -19.26 6.46
CA GLU A 200 -12.42 -19.97 7.72
C GLU A 200 -13.57 -19.71 8.70
N ARG A 201 -13.84 -20.68 9.58
CA ARG A 201 -14.86 -20.54 10.63
C ARG A 201 -14.23 -20.59 12.01
N VAL A 202 -14.48 -19.55 12.78
CA VAL A 202 -14.10 -19.44 14.19
C VAL A 202 -15.38 -19.39 15.01
N GLY A 203 -15.78 -20.54 15.58
CA GLY A 203 -17.12 -20.69 16.15
C GLY A 203 -18.20 -20.44 15.09
N SER A 204 -19.07 -19.45 15.30
CA SER A 204 -20.07 -19.01 14.33
C SER A 204 -19.57 -17.95 13.35
N THR A 205 -18.44 -17.29 13.65
CA THR A 205 -17.89 -16.21 12.84
C THR A 205 -17.24 -16.73 11.57
N LEU A 206 -17.54 -16.08 10.44
CA LEU A 206 -16.95 -16.35 9.13
C LEU A 206 -15.82 -15.36 8.85
N VAL A 207 -14.61 -15.84 8.60
CA VAL A 207 -13.44 -15.01 8.26
C VAL A 207 -13.07 -15.22 6.79
N LEU A 208 -12.95 -14.12 6.04
CA LEU A 208 -12.73 -14.10 4.60
C LEU A 208 -11.72 -13.02 4.23
N LYS A 209 -10.95 -13.24 3.17
CA LYS A 209 -10.04 -12.25 2.61
C LYS A 209 -10.12 -12.23 1.08
N GLY A 210 -10.21 -11.03 0.53
CA GLY A 210 -10.14 -10.83 -0.92
C GLY A 210 -8.73 -11.16 -1.45
N ARG A 211 -8.63 -11.43 -2.76
CA ARG A 211 -7.31 -11.50 -3.41
C ARG A 211 -6.81 -10.08 -3.66
N GLU A 212 -5.58 -9.82 -3.23
CA GLU A 212 -4.94 -8.50 -3.24
C GLU A 212 -4.63 -8.01 -4.66
N LEU A 213 -4.10 -6.79 -4.76
CA LEU A 213 -3.57 -6.21 -6.00
C LEU A 213 -4.61 -6.18 -7.13
N ALA A 214 -5.86 -5.86 -6.78
CA ALA A 214 -7.00 -5.86 -7.69
C ALA A 214 -7.24 -7.21 -8.40
N VAL A 215 -6.76 -8.33 -7.87
CA VAL A 215 -6.90 -9.66 -8.50
C VAL A 215 -8.27 -10.27 -8.21
N GLY A 216 -8.89 -9.94 -7.08
CA GLY A 216 -10.17 -10.54 -6.71
C GLY A 216 -10.81 -9.92 -5.49
N TYR A 217 -11.78 -10.65 -4.95
CA TYR A 217 -12.68 -10.15 -3.92
C TYR A 217 -13.21 -11.29 -3.06
N ALA A 218 -13.73 -10.94 -1.89
CA ALA A 218 -14.49 -11.82 -1.03
C ALA A 218 -15.97 -11.42 -1.05
N VAL A 219 -16.86 -12.39 -0.87
CA VAL A 219 -18.30 -12.17 -0.73
C VAL A 219 -18.80 -12.93 0.47
N ALA A 220 -19.62 -12.27 1.29
CA ALA A 220 -20.46 -12.92 2.28
C ALA A 220 -21.92 -12.68 1.93
N GLU A 221 -22.68 -13.76 1.79
CA GLU A 221 -24.11 -13.75 1.51
C GLU A 221 -24.86 -14.36 2.69
N HIS A 222 -25.95 -13.72 3.10
CA HIS A 222 -26.76 -14.22 4.19
C HIS A 222 -27.76 -15.26 3.68
N SER A 223 -27.67 -16.49 4.19
CA SER A 223 -28.59 -17.59 3.91
C SER A 223 -29.46 -17.91 5.14
N PRO A 224 -30.51 -18.76 5.01
CA PRO A 224 -31.28 -19.23 6.17
C PRO A 224 -30.43 -19.97 7.22
N GLU A 225 -29.29 -20.54 6.82
CA GLU A 225 -28.36 -21.28 7.69
C GLU A 225 -27.27 -20.37 8.29
N GLY A 226 -27.33 -19.05 8.02
CA GLY A 226 -26.34 -18.06 8.43
C GLY A 226 -25.50 -17.55 7.25
N TRP A 227 -24.42 -16.83 7.57
CA TRP A 227 -23.53 -16.28 6.55
C TRP A 227 -22.70 -17.36 5.87
N VAL A 228 -22.67 -17.29 4.54
CA VAL A 228 -21.87 -18.15 3.67
C VAL A 228 -20.91 -17.28 2.86
N GLY A 229 -19.64 -17.67 2.86
CA GLY A 229 -18.56 -16.90 2.27
C GLY A 229 -17.91 -17.59 1.08
N ARG A 230 -17.45 -16.79 0.12
CA ARG A 230 -16.59 -17.27 -0.96
C ARG A 230 -15.60 -16.19 -1.39
N THR A 231 -14.51 -16.61 -1.99
CA THR A 231 -13.52 -15.72 -2.59
C THR A 231 -13.39 -16.04 -4.07
N ALA A 232 -13.26 -15.02 -4.92
CA ALA A 232 -13.14 -15.20 -6.35
C ALA A 232 -12.10 -14.23 -6.93
N ARG A 233 -11.59 -14.55 -8.12
CA ARG A 233 -10.87 -13.58 -8.94
C ARG A 233 -11.88 -12.71 -9.68
N PHE A 234 -11.51 -11.47 -10.00
CA PHE A 234 -12.30 -10.71 -10.95
C PHE A 234 -12.30 -11.47 -12.29
N PRO A 235 -13.47 -11.60 -12.94
CA PRO A 235 -13.55 -12.26 -14.23
C PRO A 235 -12.76 -11.44 -15.25
N ASP A 236 -12.13 -12.10 -16.22
CA ASP A 236 -11.58 -11.39 -17.37
C ASP A 236 -12.75 -10.78 -18.14
N THR A 237 -12.83 -9.45 -18.14
CA THR A 237 -13.85 -8.68 -18.84
C THR A 237 -13.31 -8.07 -20.12
N SER A 238 -12.28 -8.64 -20.74
CA SER A 238 -11.76 -8.16 -22.04
C SER A 238 -12.91 -7.89 -23.02
N GLY A 239 -13.14 -6.61 -23.36
CA GLY A 239 -14.21 -6.18 -24.27
C GLY A 239 -15.57 -5.86 -23.63
N SER A 240 -15.72 -5.93 -22.30
CA SER A 240 -16.91 -5.43 -21.61
C SER A 240 -16.89 -3.89 -21.61
N VAL A 241 -18.00 -3.28 -22.01
CA VAL A 241 -18.12 -1.82 -21.99
C VAL A 241 -18.33 -1.38 -20.55
N LEU A 242 -17.32 -0.73 -19.98
CA LEU A 242 -17.48 -0.07 -18.67
C LEU A 242 -18.59 0.99 -18.75
N PRO A 243 -19.44 1.08 -17.73
CA PRO A 243 -20.49 2.09 -17.62
C PRO A 243 -19.96 3.51 -17.82
N THR A 244 -20.79 4.38 -18.40
CA THR A 244 -20.42 5.78 -18.71
C THR A 244 -20.04 6.56 -17.45
N GLU A 245 -20.61 6.21 -16.30
CA GLU A 245 -20.30 6.81 -15.00
C GLU A 245 -18.83 6.59 -14.57
N LEU A 246 -18.17 5.57 -15.13
CA LEU A 246 -16.75 5.28 -14.89
C LEU A 246 -15.82 5.78 -16.00
N ALA A 247 -16.35 6.53 -16.98
CA ALA A 247 -15.56 7.01 -18.11
C ALA A 247 -14.35 7.86 -17.66
N SER A 248 -14.55 8.76 -16.70
CA SER A 248 -13.46 9.61 -16.18
C SER A 248 -12.38 8.80 -15.47
N VAL A 249 -12.75 7.79 -14.69
CA VAL A 249 -11.80 6.87 -14.03
C VAL A 249 -10.99 6.11 -15.08
N ARG A 250 -11.65 5.60 -16.13
CA ARG A 250 -10.99 4.88 -17.23
C ARG A 250 -10.02 5.79 -18.00
N GLU A 251 -10.41 7.04 -18.26
CA GLU A 251 -9.52 8.03 -18.91
C GLU A 251 -8.29 8.33 -18.07
N GLN A 252 -8.44 8.45 -16.73
CA GLN A 252 -7.32 8.62 -15.82
C GLN A 252 -6.39 7.39 -15.83
N ILE A 253 -6.94 6.16 -15.79
CA ILE A 253 -6.15 4.92 -15.91
C ILE A 253 -5.37 4.91 -17.21
N ALA A 254 -6.04 5.13 -18.35
CA ALA A 254 -5.39 5.14 -19.66
C ALA A 254 -4.31 6.23 -19.78
N SER A 255 -4.52 7.39 -19.17
CA SER A 255 -3.53 8.47 -19.13
C SER A 255 -2.30 8.11 -18.30
N ILE A 256 -2.47 7.38 -17.21
CA ILE A 256 -1.35 6.89 -16.40
C ILE A 256 -0.65 5.74 -17.11
N ASP A 257 -1.37 4.81 -17.75
CA ASP A 257 -0.80 3.74 -18.56
C ASP A 257 0.11 4.28 -19.65
N ALA A 258 -0.33 5.33 -20.34
CA ALA A 258 0.48 5.99 -21.36
C ALA A 258 1.77 6.58 -20.81
N GLN A 259 1.73 7.15 -19.59
CA GLN A 259 2.92 7.68 -18.92
C GLN A 259 3.84 6.54 -18.46
N LEU A 260 3.31 5.46 -17.90
CA LEU A 260 4.10 4.31 -17.47
C LEU A 260 4.73 3.57 -18.67
N ALA A 261 4.05 3.56 -19.82
CA ALA A 261 4.56 2.97 -21.05
C ALA A 261 5.55 3.86 -21.81
N GLU A 262 5.80 5.10 -21.34
CA GLU A 262 6.72 6.03 -22.01
C GLU A 262 8.12 5.41 -22.10
N PRO A 263 8.69 5.27 -23.32
CA PRO A 263 10.02 4.71 -23.50
C PRO A 263 11.09 5.70 -23.06
N LEU A 264 11.98 5.27 -22.16
CA LEU A 264 13.10 6.06 -21.63
C LEU A 264 14.44 5.78 -22.32
N GLY A 265 14.51 4.70 -23.11
CA GLY A 265 15.68 4.34 -23.90
C GLY A 265 15.81 2.83 -24.10
N ARG A 266 16.62 2.41 -25.08
CA ARG A 266 16.95 1.00 -25.27
C ARG A 266 17.85 0.54 -24.12
N LEU A 267 17.49 -0.56 -23.47
CA LEU A 267 18.30 -1.13 -22.39
C LEU A 267 19.68 -1.54 -22.92
N VAL A 268 20.73 -1.50 -22.11
CA VAL A 268 22.04 -2.06 -22.49
C VAL A 268 22.02 -3.58 -22.40
N ALA A 269 22.87 -4.26 -23.19
CA ALA A 269 22.87 -5.72 -23.33
C ALA A 269 22.92 -6.50 -21.99
N PRO A 270 23.65 -6.07 -20.94
CA PRO A 270 23.65 -6.72 -19.63
C PRO A 270 22.26 -6.82 -18.96
N TYR A 271 21.34 -5.89 -19.23
CA TYR A 271 20.05 -5.81 -18.52
C TYR A 271 18.83 -6.21 -19.37
N ARG A 272 19.01 -6.49 -20.67
CA ARG A 272 17.89 -6.87 -21.58
C ARG A 272 17.32 -8.25 -21.27
N ASN A 273 16.00 -8.37 -21.39
CA ASN A 273 15.23 -9.62 -21.43
C ASN A 273 15.52 -10.56 -20.24
N LYS A 274 15.75 -10.00 -19.05
CA LYS A 274 16.08 -10.77 -17.85
C LYS A 274 15.68 -10.03 -16.57
N PRO A 275 15.53 -10.73 -15.44
CA PRO A 275 15.39 -10.10 -14.13
C PRO A 275 16.60 -9.22 -13.81
N LEU A 276 16.34 -8.04 -13.29
CA LEU A 276 17.38 -7.10 -12.88
C LEU A 276 18.15 -7.60 -11.64
N ASP A 277 19.46 -7.76 -11.79
CA ASP A 277 20.36 -7.96 -10.66
C ASP A 277 20.66 -6.62 -9.98
N ARG A 278 19.96 -6.36 -8.87
CA ARG A 278 20.09 -5.11 -8.11
C ARG A 278 21.51 -4.91 -7.54
N HIS A 279 22.19 -5.99 -7.15
CA HIS A 279 23.50 -5.91 -6.51
C HIS A 279 24.55 -5.50 -7.55
N ALA A 280 24.51 -6.14 -8.72
CA ALA A 280 25.38 -5.78 -9.84
C ALA A 280 25.14 -4.33 -10.30
N LEU A 281 23.87 -3.93 -10.47
CA LEU A 281 23.51 -2.57 -10.88
C LEU A 281 24.01 -1.51 -9.89
N LEU A 282 23.77 -1.71 -8.59
CA LEU A 282 24.17 -0.74 -7.58
C LEU A 282 25.68 -0.65 -7.42
N ARG A 283 26.42 -1.74 -7.65
CA ARG A 283 27.89 -1.72 -7.67
C ARG A 283 28.41 -0.86 -8.83
N GLU A 284 27.90 -1.09 -10.03
CA GLU A 284 28.23 -0.27 -11.21
C GLU A 284 27.87 1.21 -10.98
N LEU A 285 26.71 1.46 -10.39
CA LEU A 285 26.26 2.81 -10.03
C LEU A 285 27.18 3.48 -9.01
N ALA A 286 27.56 2.79 -7.94
CA ALA A 286 28.42 3.37 -6.91
C ALA A 286 29.77 3.79 -7.50
N ASP A 287 30.38 2.95 -8.35
CA ASP A 287 31.63 3.26 -9.02
C ASP A 287 31.50 4.45 -9.98
N ARG A 288 30.40 4.52 -10.73
CA ARG A 288 30.13 5.62 -11.67
C ARG A 288 29.85 6.94 -10.95
N LEU A 289 29.07 6.92 -9.88
CA LEU A 289 28.80 8.11 -9.06
C LEU A 289 30.07 8.63 -8.41
N ARG A 290 30.89 7.73 -7.84
CA ARG A 290 32.15 8.10 -7.21
C ARG A 290 33.09 8.81 -8.19
N SER A 291 33.28 8.21 -9.36
CA SER A 291 34.17 8.75 -10.39
C SER A 291 33.60 10.00 -11.08
N GLY A 292 32.29 10.03 -11.35
CA GLY A 292 31.63 11.11 -12.08
C GLY A 292 31.38 12.38 -11.25
N LEU A 293 31.02 12.22 -9.97
CA LEU A 293 30.80 13.35 -9.06
C LEU A 293 32.03 13.71 -8.22
N GLY A 294 33.10 12.91 -8.29
CA GLY A 294 34.32 13.13 -7.53
C GLY A 294 34.16 12.92 -6.02
N SER A 295 33.11 12.24 -5.58
CA SER A 295 32.89 11.90 -4.17
C SER A 295 33.98 10.93 -3.68
N GLU A 296 34.43 11.10 -2.44
CA GLU A 296 35.47 10.24 -1.84
C GLU A 296 34.97 8.80 -1.64
N ALA A 297 33.71 8.69 -1.23
CA ALA A 297 33.00 7.44 -1.02
C ALA A 297 31.54 7.54 -1.45
N VAL A 298 31.00 6.42 -1.91
CA VAL A 298 29.56 6.21 -2.16
C VAL A 298 29.09 5.03 -1.33
N VAL A 299 27.96 5.14 -0.65
CA VAL A 299 27.30 4.04 0.06
C VAL A 299 25.82 4.01 -0.29
N LEU A 300 25.34 2.87 -0.79
CA LEU A 300 23.95 2.66 -1.19
C LEU A 300 23.41 1.40 -0.55
N ASN A 301 22.14 1.39 -0.11
CA ASN A 301 21.46 0.20 0.36
C ASN A 301 20.82 -0.57 -0.80
N GLU A 302 21.01 -1.89 -0.84
CA GLU A 302 20.38 -2.74 -1.87
C GLU A 302 18.86 -2.66 -1.85
N THR A 303 18.28 -2.37 -0.68
CA THR A 303 16.83 -2.24 -0.49
C THR A 303 16.23 -1.00 -1.15
N ALA A 304 17.05 -0.03 -1.59
CA ALA A 304 16.60 1.13 -2.37
C ALA A 304 16.16 0.74 -3.80
N VAL A 305 16.61 -0.43 -4.29
CA VAL A 305 16.28 -0.91 -5.64
C VAL A 305 15.59 -2.27 -5.59
N ARG A 306 14.60 -2.47 -6.47
CA ARG A 306 13.85 -3.72 -6.62
C ARG A 306 14.27 -4.45 -7.89
N THR A 307 14.21 -5.77 -7.83
CA THR A 307 14.35 -6.63 -9.02
C THR A 307 13.02 -6.65 -9.77
N THR A 308 13.08 -6.35 -11.06
CA THR A 308 11.95 -6.50 -12.00
C THR A 308 12.43 -7.21 -13.27
N LEU A 309 11.52 -7.86 -13.99
CA LEU A 309 11.82 -8.43 -15.31
C LEU A 309 11.84 -7.30 -16.33
N LEU A 310 12.98 -7.11 -16.99
CA LEU A 310 13.15 -6.07 -18.00
C LEU A 310 13.06 -6.64 -19.41
N GLY A 311 12.50 -5.85 -20.33
CA GLY A 311 12.39 -6.16 -21.76
C GLY A 311 13.57 -5.66 -22.58
N GLU A 312 13.30 -5.12 -23.78
CA GLU A 312 14.31 -4.49 -24.63
C GLU A 312 14.46 -2.98 -24.42
N VAL A 313 13.38 -2.32 -24.02
CA VAL A 313 13.28 -0.87 -23.83
C VAL A 313 12.94 -0.64 -22.37
N LEU A 314 13.65 0.28 -21.74
CA LEU A 314 13.32 0.76 -20.40
C LEU A 314 12.14 1.71 -20.53
N THR A 315 11.05 1.45 -19.82
CA THR A 315 9.92 2.36 -19.71
C THR A 315 9.95 3.17 -18.42
N ALA A 316 9.16 4.24 -18.32
CA ALA A 316 8.98 4.98 -17.06
C ALA A 316 8.42 4.08 -15.94
N GLY A 317 7.52 3.16 -16.29
CA GLY A 317 6.99 2.14 -15.39
C GLY A 317 8.07 1.19 -14.89
N ASP A 318 8.98 0.74 -15.76
CA ASP A 318 10.11 -0.09 -15.33
C ASP A 318 11.01 0.66 -14.35
N LEU A 319 11.33 1.93 -14.63
CA LEU A 319 12.18 2.72 -13.75
C LEU A 319 11.54 2.94 -12.36
N LEU A 320 10.23 3.22 -12.32
CA LEU A 320 9.47 3.31 -11.07
C LEU A 320 9.38 1.96 -10.34
N ALA A 321 9.30 0.84 -11.06
CA ALA A 321 9.33 -0.49 -10.44
C ALA A 321 10.70 -0.79 -9.83
N ILE A 322 11.79 -0.36 -10.48
CA ILE A 322 13.17 -0.48 -10.00
C ILE A 322 13.39 0.38 -8.76
N GLU A 323 13.02 1.66 -8.80
CA GLU A 323 13.24 2.64 -7.73
C GLU A 323 11.90 3.30 -7.35
N PRO A 324 11.11 2.68 -6.46
CA PRO A 324 9.75 3.15 -6.15
C PRO A 324 9.70 4.28 -5.12
N PHE A 325 10.84 4.65 -4.53
CA PHE A 325 10.90 5.53 -3.37
C PHE A 325 11.19 6.99 -3.72
N ASP A 326 11.63 7.27 -4.95
CA ASP A 326 12.01 8.62 -5.40
C ASP A 326 13.14 9.22 -4.58
N ASN A 327 14.12 8.37 -4.25
CA ASN A 327 15.27 8.79 -3.46
C ASN A 327 16.10 9.84 -4.21
N SER A 328 16.52 10.88 -3.50
CA SER A 328 17.52 11.83 -3.99
C SER A 328 18.94 11.40 -3.58
N LEU A 329 19.93 11.67 -4.42
CA LEU A 329 21.33 11.53 -4.03
C LEU A 329 21.78 12.76 -3.26
N VAL A 330 22.45 12.53 -2.14
CA VAL A 330 22.92 13.58 -1.22
C VAL A 330 24.33 13.26 -0.71
N GLU A 331 25.10 14.31 -0.45
CA GLU A 331 26.37 14.21 0.26
C GLU A 331 26.10 14.37 1.77
N ALA A 332 26.26 13.29 2.52
CA ALA A 332 25.97 13.22 3.95
C ALA A 332 27.25 13.27 4.80
N GLN A 333 27.23 14.00 5.91
CA GLN A 333 28.39 14.06 6.81
C GLN A 333 28.53 12.78 7.63
N VAL A 334 29.74 12.23 7.69
CA VAL A 334 30.05 11.08 8.55
C VAL A 334 30.29 11.57 9.98
N ALA A 335 29.54 10.99 10.92
CA ALA A 335 29.66 11.32 12.33
C ALA A 335 31.09 11.06 12.83
N PRO A 336 31.65 11.90 13.72
CA PRO A 336 33.03 11.77 14.20
C PRO A 336 33.40 10.38 14.71
N ALA A 337 32.45 9.66 15.31
CA ALA A 337 32.64 8.29 15.82
C ALA A 337 32.98 7.26 14.72
N PHE A 338 32.58 7.51 13.48
CA PHE A 338 32.73 6.59 12.35
C PHE A 338 33.82 6.97 11.35
N ARG A 339 34.35 8.21 11.41
CA ARG A 339 35.29 8.71 10.39
C ARG A 339 36.54 7.85 10.23
N ASN A 340 37.04 7.29 11.33
CA ASN A 340 38.23 6.44 11.35
C ASN A 340 37.91 4.95 11.49
N ASP A 341 36.62 4.59 11.50
CA ASP A 341 36.16 3.20 11.54
C ASP A 341 35.01 3.00 10.53
N PRO A 342 35.35 2.93 9.21
CA PRO A 342 34.35 2.73 8.17
C PRO A 342 33.64 1.37 8.26
N ALA A 343 34.26 0.37 8.89
CA ALA A 343 33.62 -0.92 9.11
C ALA A 343 32.46 -0.78 10.11
N ALA A 344 32.66 -0.07 11.23
CA ALA A 344 31.59 0.24 12.17
C ALA A 344 30.47 1.07 11.53
N LEU A 345 30.81 2.00 10.62
CA LEU A 345 29.81 2.74 9.84
C LEU A 345 28.92 1.81 9.03
N LEU A 346 29.53 0.92 8.23
CA LEU A 346 28.79 -0.01 7.38
C LEU A 346 27.94 -0.97 8.20
N THR A 347 28.44 -1.47 9.34
CA THR A 347 27.63 -2.29 10.26
C THR A 347 26.43 -1.52 10.79
N HIS A 348 26.63 -0.30 11.29
CA HIS A 348 25.55 0.54 11.82
C HIS A 348 24.46 0.85 10.78
N LEU A 349 24.87 1.09 9.54
CA LEU A 349 23.95 1.31 8.42
C LEU A 349 23.23 0.01 8.02
N ALA A 350 23.95 -1.11 7.93
CA ALA A 350 23.39 -2.38 7.46
C ALA A 350 22.34 -2.95 8.43
N GLU A 351 22.52 -2.75 9.74
CA GLU A 351 21.53 -3.12 10.76
C GLU A 351 20.18 -2.42 10.58
N ARG A 352 20.16 -1.24 9.94
CA ARG A 352 18.96 -0.41 9.76
C ARG A 352 18.36 -0.49 8.37
N ALA A 353 19.21 -0.58 7.35
CA ALA A 353 18.81 -0.50 5.94
C ALA A 353 18.97 -1.82 5.17
N GLY A 354 19.58 -2.83 5.77
CA GLY A 354 19.91 -4.10 5.12
C GLY A 354 21.24 -4.06 4.35
N PRO A 355 21.44 -4.99 3.40
CA PRO A 355 22.71 -5.10 2.66
C PRO A 355 23.10 -3.80 1.95
N LEU A 356 24.40 -3.51 1.95
CA LEU A 356 24.96 -2.27 1.41
C LEU A 356 25.96 -2.56 0.28
N ILE A 357 26.06 -1.60 -0.62
CA ILE A 357 27.14 -1.43 -1.59
C ILE A 357 27.97 -0.22 -1.17
N SER A 358 29.29 -0.32 -1.26
CA SER A 358 30.20 0.80 -1.08
C SER A 358 31.21 0.90 -2.21
N SER A 359 31.60 2.12 -2.57
CA SER A 359 32.72 2.38 -3.46
C SER A 359 33.58 3.50 -2.87
N PRO A 360 34.89 3.31 -2.64
CA PRO A 360 35.61 2.04 -2.80
C PRO A 360 35.19 1.02 -1.72
N ASP A 361 35.42 -0.27 -1.99
CA ASP A 361 35.29 -1.35 -1.01
C ASP A 361 36.69 -1.99 -0.79
N PRO A 362 37.30 -1.87 0.41
CA PRO A 362 36.77 -1.21 1.60
C PRO A 362 36.84 0.33 1.53
N LEU A 363 35.98 0.99 2.30
CA LEU A 363 35.96 2.44 2.47
C LEU A 363 37.26 2.99 3.12
N PRO A 364 37.72 4.20 2.76
CA PRO A 364 38.92 4.79 3.33
C PRO A 364 38.70 5.29 4.76
N ALA A 365 39.76 5.28 5.57
CA ALA A 365 39.77 5.95 6.87
C ALA A 365 39.89 7.47 6.71
N GLY A 366 39.37 8.22 7.68
CA GLY A 366 39.34 9.69 7.64
C GLY A 366 38.15 10.27 6.87
N LEU A 367 37.16 9.44 6.52
CA LEU A 367 36.03 9.82 5.68
C LEU A 367 35.18 10.91 6.35
N ALA A 368 35.16 12.10 5.76
CA ALA A 368 34.40 13.24 6.28
C ALA A 368 32.94 13.24 5.83
N SER A 369 32.69 12.78 4.60
CA SER A 369 31.37 12.70 3.99
C SER A 369 31.26 11.49 3.06
N VAL A 370 30.02 11.11 2.76
CA VAL A 370 29.70 10.02 1.85
C VAL A 370 28.53 10.42 0.96
N LEU A 371 28.62 10.11 -0.33
CA LEU A 371 27.47 10.22 -1.21
C LEU A 371 26.55 9.02 -0.99
N THR A 372 25.28 9.30 -0.71
CA THR A 372 24.28 8.27 -0.41
C THR A 372 22.88 8.73 -0.82
N THR A 373 21.85 7.98 -0.47
CA THR A 373 20.45 8.42 -0.59
C THR A 373 20.06 9.31 0.58
N ASP A 374 19.14 10.24 0.35
CA ASP A 374 18.45 11.00 1.39
C ASP A 374 17.86 10.09 2.48
N TYR A 375 17.27 8.95 2.11
CA TYR A 375 16.79 7.95 3.06
C TYR A 375 17.86 7.50 4.07
N LEU A 376 19.04 7.10 3.59
CA LEU A 376 20.14 6.67 4.47
C LEU A 376 20.68 7.84 5.30
N ALA A 377 20.78 9.02 4.71
CA ALA A 377 21.25 10.23 5.38
C ALA A 377 20.34 10.61 6.56
N ASP A 378 19.03 10.67 6.34
CA ASP A 378 18.05 11.12 7.32
C ASP A 378 17.78 10.06 8.39
N THR A 379 17.63 8.80 7.96
CA THR A 379 17.19 7.72 8.85
C THR A 379 18.33 7.10 9.65
N CYS A 380 19.52 6.99 9.03
CA CYS A 380 20.60 6.18 9.59
C CYS A 380 21.82 7.00 10.04
N LEU A 381 22.11 8.11 9.35
CA LEU A 381 23.24 8.98 9.69
C LEU A 381 22.85 10.17 10.59
N GLY A 382 21.61 10.64 10.54
CA GLY A 382 21.12 11.77 11.33
C GLY A 382 21.95 13.05 11.11
N SER A 383 22.52 13.19 9.91
CA SER A 383 23.56 14.16 9.59
C SER A 383 23.03 15.28 8.70
N ARG A 384 23.75 16.41 8.64
CA ARG A 384 23.47 17.42 7.60
C ARG A 384 23.82 16.83 6.25
N ALA A 385 22.83 16.75 5.37
CA ALA A 385 22.99 16.31 4.00
C ALA A 385 22.88 17.51 3.04
N HIS A 386 23.69 17.52 2.00
CA HIS A 386 23.62 18.49 0.91
C HIS A 386 23.14 17.79 -0.36
N PRO A 387 22.11 18.32 -1.07
CA PRO A 387 21.64 17.72 -2.31
C PRO A 387 22.77 17.62 -3.34
N ALA A 388 22.94 16.45 -3.96
CA ALA A 388 23.88 16.26 -5.07
C ALA A 388 23.31 16.76 -6.41
N GLY A 389 22.02 17.10 -6.45
CA GLY A 389 21.35 17.59 -7.66
C GLY A 389 20.94 16.49 -8.65
N LEU A 390 21.02 15.22 -8.26
CA LEU A 390 20.57 14.07 -9.05
C LEU A 390 19.62 13.20 -8.22
N SER A 391 18.59 12.64 -8.87
CA SER A 391 17.78 11.57 -8.28
C SER A 391 18.42 10.21 -8.53
N LEU A 392 18.16 9.24 -7.65
CA LEU A 392 18.63 7.87 -7.83
C LEU A 392 18.07 7.28 -9.14
N GLY A 393 16.78 7.51 -9.44
CA GLY A 393 16.15 7.09 -10.69
C GLY A 393 16.86 7.63 -11.95
N SER A 394 17.25 8.92 -11.95
CA SER A 394 17.99 9.50 -13.08
C SER A 394 19.36 8.84 -13.28
N ALA A 395 20.05 8.54 -12.17
CA ALA A 395 21.35 7.89 -12.21
C ALA A 395 21.22 6.42 -12.68
N LEU A 396 20.20 5.70 -12.23
CA LEU A 396 19.89 4.33 -12.68
C LEU A 396 19.59 4.30 -14.18
N ARG A 397 18.72 5.19 -14.68
CA ARG A 397 18.43 5.31 -16.12
C ARG A 397 19.71 5.44 -16.93
N SER A 398 20.63 6.31 -16.50
CA SER A 398 21.89 6.58 -17.21
C SER A 398 22.82 5.36 -17.35
N ILE A 399 22.64 4.32 -16.54
CA ILE A 399 23.39 3.06 -16.59
C ILE A 399 22.62 2.00 -17.38
N LEU A 400 21.31 1.98 -17.18
CA LEU A 400 20.43 1.00 -17.80
C LEU A 400 20.28 1.23 -19.30
N THR A 401 20.40 2.47 -19.77
CA THR A 401 20.27 2.81 -21.19
C THR A 401 21.57 3.33 -21.77
N ASP A 402 21.85 2.98 -23.02
CA ASP A 402 22.82 3.73 -23.83
C ASP A 402 22.28 5.16 -23.91
N GLY A 403 22.97 6.15 -23.35
CA GLY A 403 22.47 7.52 -23.22
C GLY A 403 22.13 8.14 -24.57
N ASP A 404 20.88 7.98 -25.01
CA ASP A 404 20.30 8.73 -26.09
C ASP A 404 19.61 9.96 -25.50
N ASP A 405 20.40 11.02 -25.31
CA ASP A 405 19.87 12.38 -25.41
C ASP A 405 19.35 12.55 -26.85
N GLN A 406 18.03 12.39 -27.04
CA GLN A 406 17.31 12.96 -28.18
C GLN A 406 16.27 13.96 -27.69
#